data_AF-A0A078AJ97-F1
#
_entry.id   AF-A0A078AJ97-F1
#
_cell.length_a   1.000
_cell.length_b   1.000
_cell.length_c   1.000
_cell.angle_alpha   90.00
_cell.angle_beta   90.00
_cell.angle_gamma   90.00
#
_symmetry.space_group_name_H-M   'P 1'
#
loop_
_entity.id
_entity.type
_entity.pdbx_description
1 polymer ?
#
loop_
_entity_poly.entity_id
_entity_poly.type
_entity_poly.pdbx_seq_one_letter_code
_entity_poly.pdbx_strand_id
1 'polypeptide(L)' 'MSTAKVVILNQKANRRPNQEELENKQKKYECPILQTIFEDPVETKHGFYFERQAIIDWINQSGTCPLTREQKKGL' A
#
# COMPACT_ATOMS: atom_id res chain seq x y z
N MET A 1 -0.67 52.62 18.78
CA MET A 1 -0.31 51.43 19.58
C MET A 1 -1.02 50.23 18.99
N SER A 2 -0.24 49.29 18.45
CA SER A 2 -0.70 48.14 17.67
C SER A 2 -0.99 46.96 18.60
N THR A 3 -2.15 46.31 18.46
CA THR A 3 -2.34 44.93 18.94
C THR A 3 -3.12 44.13 17.90
N ALA A 4 -2.40 43.58 16.93
CA ALA A 4 -2.93 42.49 16.12
C ALA A 4 -3.01 41.24 17.01
N LYS A 5 -4.22 40.75 17.27
CA LYS A 5 -4.43 39.42 17.85
C LYS A 5 -4.02 38.38 16.81
N VAL A 6 -2.82 37.83 16.97
CA VAL A 6 -2.39 36.66 16.20
C VAL A 6 -3.30 35.50 16.61
N VAL A 7 -4.16 35.08 15.68
CA VAL A 7 -4.84 33.79 15.77
C VAL A 7 -3.75 32.73 15.68
N ILE A 8 -3.35 32.17 16.82
CA ILE A 8 -2.49 30.98 16.84
C ILE A 8 -3.34 29.84 16.29
N LEU A 9 -3.19 29.57 15.00
CA LEU A 9 -3.66 28.33 14.39
C LEU A 9 -3.03 27.18 15.17
N ASN A 10 -3.88 26.39 15.82
CA ASN A 10 -3.52 25.19 16.56
C ASN A 10 -2.87 24.19 15.59
N GLN A 11 -1.54 24.16 15.57
CA GLN A 11 -0.75 23.25 14.74
C GLN A 11 -0.92 21.83 15.29
N LYS A 12 -1.94 21.11 14.83
CA LYS A 12 -2.01 19.67 15.03
C LYS A 12 -0.79 19.03 14.33
N ALA A 13 0.13 18.51 15.16
CA ALA A 13 1.14 17.50 14.88
C ALA A 13 2.14 17.78 13.74
N ASN A 14 3.23 18.51 14.04
CA ASN A 14 4.41 18.62 13.18
C ASN A 14 5.48 17.56 13.53
N ARG A 15 5.12 16.27 13.48
CA ARG A 15 6.09 15.17 13.66
C ARG A 15 6.67 14.80 12.30
N ARG A 16 7.99 14.91 12.13
CA ARG A 16 8.68 14.31 10.98
C ARG A 16 8.50 12.79 11.04
N PRO A 17 7.95 12.15 10.00
CA PRO A 17 7.90 10.69 9.97
C PRO A 17 9.31 10.14 10.07
N ASN A 18 9.48 9.07 10.85
CA ASN A 18 10.74 8.37 10.91
C ASN A 18 10.97 7.55 9.61
N GLN A 19 12.18 7.02 9.45
CA GLN A 19 12.57 6.32 8.23
C GLN A 19 11.72 5.06 7.98
N GLU A 20 11.38 4.31 9.02
CA GLU A 20 10.52 3.13 8.92
C GLU A 20 9.08 3.49 8.49
N GLU A 21 8.54 4.62 8.96
CA GLU A 21 7.23 5.13 8.53
C GLU A 21 7.22 5.50 7.04
N LEU A 22 8.33 6.05 6.53
CA LEU A 22 8.45 6.37 5.12
C LEU A 22 8.58 5.11 4.26
N GLU A 23 9.39 4.14 4.69
CA GLU A 23 9.56 2.85 4.03
C GLU A 23 8.26 2.04 4.00
N ASN A 24 7.51 2.00 5.12
CA ASN A 24 6.20 1.33 5.16
C ASN A 24 5.17 2.00 4.26
N LYS A 25 5.24 3.33 4.11
CA LYS A 25 4.39 4.06 3.17
C LYS A 25 4.74 3.73 1.72
N GLN A 26 6.02 3.54 1.41
CA GLN A 26 6.49 3.14 0.08
C GLN A 26 6.01 1.72 -0.26
N LYS A 27 6.15 0.77 0.68
CA LYS A 27 5.69 -0.63 0.52
C LYS A 27 4.21 -0.78 0.20
N LYS A 28 3.37 0.19 0.57
CA LYS A 28 1.94 0.18 0.24
C LYS A 28 1.68 0.20 -1.27
N TYR A 29 2.63 0.70 -2.06
CA TYR A 29 2.51 0.81 -3.52
C TYR A 29 3.31 -0.25 -4.26
N GLU A 30 3.86 -1.24 -3.55
CA GLU A 30 4.70 -2.29 -4.13
C GLU A 30 3.93 -3.61 -4.25
N CYS A 31 4.12 -4.29 -5.37
CA CYS A 31 3.59 -5.63 -5.60
C CYS A 31 4.21 -6.64 -4.64
N PRO A 32 3.42 -7.40 -3.86
CA PRO A 32 3.97 -8.41 -2.95
C PRO A 32 4.76 -9.52 -3.64
N ILE A 33 4.48 -9.80 -4.92
CA ILE A 33 5.17 -10.83 -5.70
C ILE A 33 6.48 -10.26 -6.29
N LEU A 34 6.43 -9.09 -6.93
CA LEU A 34 7.56 -8.52 -7.66
C LEU A 34 8.48 -7.65 -6.80
N GLN A 35 8.00 -7.16 -5.66
CA GLN A 35 8.71 -6.19 -4.81
C GLN A 35 9.10 -4.91 -5.57
N THR A 36 8.24 -4.47 -6.49
CA THR A 36 8.38 -3.25 -7.30
C THR A 36 7.07 -2.45 -7.24
N ILE A 37 7.13 -1.15 -7.54
CA ILE A 37 5.92 -0.31 -7.65
C ILE A 37 4.96 -0.92 -8.67
N PHE A 38 3.66 -0.92 -8.37
CA PHE A 38 2.62 -1.38 -9.29
C PHE A 38 2.58 -0.54 -10.57
N GLU A 39 2.49 -1.21 -11.72
CA GLU A 39 2.17 -0.57 -13.00
C GLU A 39 0.71 -0.84 -13.40
N ASP A 40 0.24 -2.08 -13.25
CA ASP A 40 -1.15 -2.49 -13.51
C ASP A 40 -1.71 -3.29 -12.31
N PRO A 41 -2.06 -2.61 -11.21
CA PRO A 41 -2.55 -3.27 -10.01
C PRO A 41 -3.93 -3.87 -10.23
N VAL A 42 -4.10 -5.13 -9.81
CA VAL A 42 -5.39 -5.81 -9.71
C VAL A 42 -5.70 -6.14 -8.26
N GLU A 43 -6.95 -5.94 -7.87
CA GLU A 43 -7.46 -6.21 -6.53
C GLU A 43 -8.13 -7.58 -6.47
N THR A 44 -7.89 -8.31 -5.39
CA THR A 44 -8.60 -9.55 -5.04
C THR A 44 -9.84 -9.26 -4.19
N LYS A 45 -10.76 -10.22 -4.06
CA LYS A 45 -11.94 -10.10 -3.17
C LYS A 45 -11.61 -9.81 -1.70
N HIS A 46 -10.37 -10.08 -1.28
CA HIS A 46 -9.87 -9.84 0.07
C HIS A 46 -9.20 -8.47 0.23
N GLY A 47 -9.16 -7.63 -0.82
CA GLY A 47 -8.55 -6.31 -0.80
C GLY A 47 -7.02 -6.29 -0.96
N PHE A 48 -6.42 -7.42 -1.38
CA PHE A 48 -4.99 -7.45 -1.72
C PHE A 48 -4.76 -7.02 -3.16
N TYR A 49 -3.71 -6.24 -3.38
CA TYR A 49 -3.27 -5.82 -4.70
C TYR A 49 -2.06 -6.62 -5.18
N PHE A 50 -2.05 -6.97 -6.46
CA PHE A 50 -0.93 -7.60 -7.15
C PHE A 50 -0.73 -6.95 -8.51
N GLU A 51 0.50 -7.03 -9.05
CA GLU A 51 0.74 -6.75 -10.46
C GLU A 51 0.03 -7.82 -11.30
N ARG A 52 -0.74 -7.41 -12.32
CA ARG A 52 -1.62 -8.31 -13.08
C ARG A 52 -0.88 -9.52 -13.62
N GLN A 53 0.26 -9.29 -14.27
CA GLN A 53 1.01 -10.37 -14.89
C GLN A 53 1.54 -11.34 -13.82
N ALA A 54 2.08 -10.81 -12.72
CA ALA A 54 2.64 -11.60 -11.64
C ALA A 54 1.59 -12.52 -10.98
N ILE A 55 0.37 -12.02 -10.74
CA ILE A 55 -0.67 -12.85 -10.12
C ILE A 55 -1.25 -13.88 -11.08
N ILE A 56 -1.37 -13.57 -12.37
CA ILE A 56 -1.78 -14.55 -13.40
C ILE A 56 -0.78 -15.71 -13.44
N ASP A 57 0.51 -15.41 -13.50
CA ASP A 57 1.55 -16.43 -13.57
C ASP A 57 1.58 -17.28 -12.29
N TRP A 58 1.43 -16.66 -11.12
CA TRP A 58 1.34 -17.37 -9.85
C TRP A 58 0.12 -18.30 -9.78
N ILE A 59 -1.05 -17.85 -10.20
CA ILE A 59 -2.28 -18.66 -10.21
C ILE A 59 -2.14 -19.84 -11.17
N ASN A 60 -1.52 -19.63 -12.34
CA ASN A 60 -1.33 -20.70 -13.32
C ASN A 60 -0.38 -21.80 -12.80
N GLN A 61 0.59 -21.44 -11.96
CA GLN A 61 1.57 -22.39 -11.39
C GLN A 61 1.08 -23.06 -10.10
N SER A 62 0.47 -22.28 -9.19
CA SER A 62 0.16 -22.73 -7.82
C SER A 62 -1.33 -23.01 -7.58
N GLY A 63 -2.22 -22.41 -8.37
CA GLY A 63 -3.67 -22.46 -8.16
C GLY A 63 -4.19 -21.75 -6.90
N THR A 64 -3.35 -20.97 -6.21
CA THR A 64 -3.67 -20.36 -4.89
C THR A 64 -3.31 -18.87 -4.82
N CYS A 65 -3.81 -18.16 -3.80
CA CYS A 65 -3.43 -16.79 -3.49
C CYS A 65 -2.05 -16.76 -2.79
N PRO A 66 -1.11 -15.88 -3.19
CA PRO A 66 0.21 -15.78 -2.55
C PRO A 66 0.17 -15.45 -1.06
N LEU A 67 -0.85 -14.70 -0.62
CA LEU A 67 -0.94 -14.20 0.75
C LEU A 67 -1.82 -15.08 1.65
N THR A 68 -2.99 -15.50 1.18
CA THR A 68 -3.94 -16.30 1.98
C THR A 68 -3.77 -17.80 1.80
N ARG A 69 -3.10 -18.24 0.71
CA ARG A 69 -3.02 -19.63 0.25
C ARG A 69 -4.39 -20.26 -0.07
N GLU A 70 -5.46 -19.47 -0.14
CA GLU A 70 -6.77 -19.93 -0.62
C GLU A 70 -6.74 -20.23 -2.12
N GLN A 71 -7.61 -21.13 -2.60
CA GLN A 71 -7.68 -21.48 -4.02
C GLN A 71 -8.15 -20.30 -4.89
N LYS A 72 -7.85 -20.35 -6.19
CA LYS A 72 -8.26 -19.36 -7.22
C LYS A 72 -9.72 -18.87 -7.12
N LYS A 73 -10.65 -19.75 -6.72
CA LYS A 73 -12.07 -19.37 -6.53
C LYS A 73 -12.28 -18.29 -5.45
N GLY A 74 -11.26 -18.03 -4.64
CA GLY A 74 -11.22 -17.00 -3.63
C GLY A 74 -10.25 -15.86 -3.91
N LEU A 75 -9.77 -15.68 -5.14
CA LEU A 75 -9.15 -14.42 -5.55
C LEU A 75 -10.19 -13.46 -6.12
#